data_AF-A0A7J2LB59-F1
#
_entry.id   AF-A0A7J2LB59-F1
#
_cell.length_a   1.000
_cell.length_b   1.000
_cell.length_c   1.000
_cell.angle_alpha   90.00
_cell.angle_beta   90.00
_cell.angle_gamma   90.00
#
_symmetry.space_group_name_H-M   'P 1'
#
loop_
_entity.id
_entity.type
_entity.pdbx_description
1 polymer ?
#
loop_
_entity_poly.entity_id
_entity_poly.type
_entity_poly.pdbx_seq_one_letter_code
_entity_poly.pdbx_strand_id
1 'polypeptide(L)' 'VIFREARPGYIMPVGVWVVRETVRKALREKPLKFDAFKDAITYIAKRLRIDISYWINESKVIREHLKQRKLTEYIKHE' A
#
# COMPACT_ATOMS: atom_id res chain seq x y z
N VAL A 1 -0.75 -1.80 -4.72
CA VAL A 1 -0.80 -0.35 -4.42
C VAL A 1 0.59 0.10 -4.00
N ILE A 2 1.04 1.30 -4.40
CA ILE A 2 2.35 1.85 -4.03
C ILE A 2 2.12 3.13 -3.22
N PHE A 3 2.80 3.25 -2.08
CA PHE A 3 2.81 4.46 -1.25
C PHE A 3 4.11 5.21 -1.50
N ARG A 4 4.04 6.50 -1.87
CA ARG A 4 5.22 7.32 -2.16
C ARG A 4 5.01 8.75 -1.72
N GLU A 5 5.90 9.24 -0.87
CA GLU A 5 5.92 10.64 -0.45
C GLU A 5 7.04 11.40 -1.17
N ALA A 6 6.68 12.47 -1.89
CA ALA A 6 7.65 13.44 -2.37
C ALA A 6 7.95 14.43 -1.24
N ARG A 7 9.14 14.33 -0.64
CA ARG A 7 9.54 15.17 0.49
C ARG A 7 10.38 16.36 0.02
N PRO A 8 10.40 17.49 0.76
CA PRO A 8 11.16 18.68 0.37
C PRO A 8 12.67 18.44 0.13
N GLY A 9 13.26 17.42 0.77
CA GLY A 9 14.67 17.04 0.54
C GLY A 9 14.92 16.32 -0.80
N TYR A 10 13.89 16.07 -1.61
CA TYR A 10 14.02 15.46 -2.92
C TYR A 10 14.30 16.53 -3.98
N ILE A 11 15.57 16.93 -4.09
CA ILE A 11 16.02 18.10 -4.86
C ILE A 11 16.12 17.81 -6.37
N MET A 12 16.36 16.55 -6.77
CA MET A 12 16.64 16.19 -8.16
C MET A 12 15.43 15.54 -8.87
N PRO A 13 14.97 16.08 -10.02
CA PRO A 13 13.88 15.47 -10.80
C PRO A 13 14.41 14.30 -11.64
N VAL A 14 14.52 13.11 -11.04
CA VAL A 14 14.96 11.86 -11.73
C VAL A 14 13.84 11.23 -12.61
N GLY A 15 12.70 11.92 -12.75
CA GLY A 15 11.57 11.45 -13.54
C GLY A 15 10.95 10.13 -13.03
N VAL A 16 10.28 9.42 -13.94
CA VAL A 16 9.57 8.15 -13.63
C VAL A 16 10.54 6.99 -13.36
N TRP A 17 11.78 7.09 -13.83
CA TRP A 17 12.78 6.02 -13.72
C TRP A 17 12.98 5.58 -12.26
N VAL A 18 13.07 6.52 -11.32
CA VAL A 18 13.29 6.21 -9.90
C VAL A 18 12.19 5.33 -9.31
N VAL A 19 10.93 5.55 -9.74
CA VAL A 19 9.79 4.76 -9.30
C VAL A 19 9.89 3.35 -9.86
N ARG A 20 10.23 3.22 -11.14
CA ARG A 20 10.35 1.93 -11.82
C ARG A 20 11.46 1.08 -11.20
N GLU A 21 12.63 1.66 -10.92
CA GLU A 21 13.72 0.93 -10.27
C GLU A 21 13.39 0.55 -8.83
N THR A 22 12.78 1.44 -8.06
CA THR A 22 12.39 1.14 -6.68
C THR A 22 11.39 -0.01 -6.64
N VAL A 23 10.39 -0.01 -7.53
CA VAL A 23 9.43 -1.11 -7.66
C VAL A 23 10.11 -2.40 -8.10
N ARG A 24 11.00 -2.34 -9.10
CA ARG A 24 11.72 -3.54 -9.56
C ARG A 24 12.59 -4.14 -8.47
N LYS A 25 13.27 -3.31 -7.68
CA LYS A 25 14.04 -3.74 -6.51
C LYS A 25 13.13 -4.39 -5.46
N ALA A 26 12.04 -3.72 -5.08
CA ALA A 26 11.09 -4.24 -4.08
C ALA A 26 10.50 -5.60 -4.47
N LEU A 27 10.24 -5.83 -5.77
CA LEU A 27 9.73 -7.12 -6.27
C LEU A 27 10.79 -8.22 -6.37
N ARG A 28 12.08 -7.88 -6.37
CA ARG A 28 13.18 -8.86 -6.34
C ARG A 28 13.53 -9.31 -4.92
N GLU A 29 13.23 -8.49 -3.92
CA GLU A 29 13.48 -8.80 -2.52
C GLU A 29 12.41 -9.73 -1.93
N LYS A 30 12.76 -10.46 -0.85
CA LYS A 30 11.82 -11.33 -0.16
C LYS A 30 10.73 -10.48 0.49
N PRO A 31 9.43 -10.70 0.16
CA PRO A 31 8.36 -9.89 0.71
C PRO A 31 8.12 -10.22 2.18
N LEU A 32 7.67 -9.21 2.93
CA LEU A 32 7.05 -9.43 4.23
C LEU A 32 5.65 -9.98 4.03
N LYS A 33 5.31 -11.05 4.74
CA LYS A 33 3.99 -11.69 4.72
C LYS A 33 3.24 -11.31 5.99
N PHE A 34 1.95 -11.04 5.83
CA PHE A 34 1.04 -10.67 6.91
C PHE A 34 -0.21 -11.53 6.78
N ASP A 35 -0.81 -11.90 7.91
CA ASP A 35 -2.00 -12.75 7.93
C ASP A 35 -3.26 -11.96 7.57
N ALA A 36 -3.34 -10.69 7.97
CA ALA A 36 -4.41 -9.78 7.59
C ALA A 36 -3.90 -8.54 6.83
N PHE A 37 -4.74 -8.03 5.93
CA PHE A 37 -4.48 -6.78 5.22
C PHE A 37 -4.28 -5.60 6.18
N LYS A 38 -5.02 -5.58 7.29
CA LYS A 38 -4.91 -4.55 8.33
C LYS A 38 -3.50 -4.49 8.92
N ASP A 39 -2.86 -5.63 9.15
CA ASP A 39 -1.51 -5.70 9.71
C ASP A 39 -0.48 -5.11 8.75
N ALA A 40 -0.63 -5.39 7.45
CA ALA A 40 0.20 -4.79 6.41
C ALA A 40 0.05 -3.26 6.36
N ILE A 41 -1.18 -2.75 6.48
CA ILE A 41 -1.44 -1.29 6.49
C ILE A 41 -0.86 -0.64 7.75
N THR A 42 -1.04 -1.25 8.93
CA THR A 42 -0.46 -0.76 10.19
C THR A 42 1.07 -0.80 10.14
N TYR A 43 1.66 -1.82 9.50
CA TYR A 43 3.11 -1.88 9.31
C TYR A 43 3.64 -0.75 8.42
N ILE A 44 2.96 -0.47 7.30
CA ILE A 44 3.34 0.60 6.36
C ILE A 44 3.16 1.98 7.01
N ALA A 45 2.10 2.18 7.80
CA ALA A 45 1.82 3.45 8.47
C ALA A 45 3.00 3.95 9.33
N LYS A 46 3.77 3.05 9.95
CA LYS A 46 4.96 3.38 10.74
C LYS A 46 6.10 4.01 9.91
N ARG A 47 6.06 3.89 8.59
CA ARG A 47 7.10 4.37 7.66
C ARG A 47 6.68 5.63 6.90
N LEU A 48 5.42 6.02 6.98
CA LEU A 48 4.87 7.20 6.33
C LEU A 48 4.90 8.39 7.28
N ARG A 49 5.10 9.59 6.75
CA ARG A 49 4.90 10.85 7.48
C ARG A 49 3.48 11.35 7.34
N ILE A 50 2.87 11.15 6.18
CA ILE A 50 1.47 11.45 5.93
C ILE A 50 0.63 10.38 6.60
N ASP A 51 -0.39 10.80 7.34
CA ASP A 51 -1.27 9.89 8.06
C ASP A 51 -1.91 8.85 7.11
N ILE A 52 -1.97 7.59 7.56
CA ILE A 52 -2.45 6.48 6.74
C ILE A 52 -3.93 6.64 6.34
N SER A 53 -4.74 7.36 7.12
CA SER A 53 -6.14 7.65 6.79
C SER A 53 -6.28 8.43 5.49
N TYR A 54 -5.36 9.36 5.21
CA TYR A 54 -5.34 10.11 3.95
C TYR A 54 -5.20 9.15 2.75
N TRP A 55 -4.24 8.23 2.82
CA TRP A 55 -4.03 7.24 1.77
C TRP A 55 -5.21 6.29 1.58
N ILE A 56 -5.84 5.87 2.66
CA ILE A 56 -7.04 5.01 2.63
C ILE A 56 -8.20 5.76 1.96
N ASN A 57 -8.39 7.03 2.30
CA ASN A 57 -9.46 7.87 1.76
C ASN A 57 -9.27 8.15 0.27
N GLU A 58 -8.04 8.41 -0.18
CA GLU A 58 -7.77 8.69 -1.60
C GLU A 58 -7.77 7.41 -2.45
N SER A 59 -7.22 6.31 -1.93
CA SER A 59 -7.09 5.08 -2.72
C SER A 59 -8.42 4.34 -2.87
N LYS A 60 -8.97 4.35 -4.09
CA LYS A 60 -10.14 3.52 -4.46
C LYS A 60 -9.87 2.04 -4.19
N VAL A 61 -8.71 1.53 -4.59
CA VAL A 61 -8.34 0.11 -4.43
C VAL A 61 -8.32 -0.31 -2.95
N ILE A 62 -7.76 0.52 -2.06
CA ILE A 62 -7.73 0.21 -0.62
C ILE A 62 -9.15 0.28 -0.04
N ARG A 63 -9.93 1.32 -0.38
CA ARG A 63 -11.32 1.43 0.07
C ARG A 63 -12.18 0.25 -0.36
N GLU A 64 -12.08 -0.16 -1.61
CA GLU A 64 -12.81 -1.30 -2.14
C GLU A 64 -12.40 -2.58 -1.42
N HIS A 65 -11.11 -2.82 -1.23
CA HIS A 65 -10.65 -4.00 -0.50
C HIS A 65 -11.11 -4.03 0.97
N LEU A 66 -11.21 -2.88 1.63
CA LEU A 66 -11.69 -2.79 3.02
C LEU A 66 -13.21 -2.94 3.14
N LYS A 67 -13.98 -2.54 2.12
CA LYS A 67 -15.45 -2.60 2.13
C LYS A 67 -16.00 -3.87 1.52
N GLN A 68 -15.30 -4.43 0.53
CA GLN A 68 -15.75 -5.59 -0.22
C GLN A 68 -15.47 -6.87 0.57
N ARG A 69 -16.55 -7.55 0.96
CA ARG A 69 -16.48 -8.92 1.47
C ARG A 69 -16.57 -9.92 0.32
N LYS A 70 -15.94 -11.09 0.48
CA LYS A 70 -16.05 -12.15 -0.53
C LYS A 70 -17.42 -12.79 -0.46
N LEU A 71 -18.01 -13.11 -1.62
CA LEU A 71 -19.29 -13.85 -1.65
C LEU A 71 -19.18 -15.20 -0.92
N THR A 72 -18.00 -15.83 -0.94
CA THR A 72 -17.72 -17.06 -0.20
C THR A 72 -17.84 -16.93 1.32
N GLU A 73 -17.75 -15.71 1.88
CA GLU A 73 -18.03 -15.50 3.31
C GLU A 73 -19.51 -15.70 3.63
N TYR A 74 -20.40 -15.44 2.67
CA TYR A 74 -21.85 -15.63 2.82
C TYR A 74 -22.29 -17.06 2.52
N ILE A 75 -21.61 -17.74 1.61
CA ILE A 75 -21.93 -19.14 1.22
C ILE A 75 -21.59 -20.15 2.34
N LYS A 76 -20.66 -19.83 3.25
CA LYS A 76 -20.28 -20.72 4.37
C LYS A 76 -21.27 -20.75 5.53
N HIS A 77 -22.35 -19.97 5.49
CA HIS A 77 -23.33 -19.82 6.56
C HIS A 77 -24.60 -20.67 6.38
N GLU A 78 -24.54 -21.71 5.56
CA GLU A 78 -25.57 -22.73 5.37
C GLU A 78 -25.01 -24.11 5.76
#